data_AF-A0A9E6XBV9-F1
#
_entry.id   AF-A0A9E6XBV9-F1
#
_cell.length_a   1.000
_cell.length_b   1.000
_cell.length_c   1.000
_cell.angle_alpha   90.00
_cell.angle_beta   90.00
_cell.angle_gamma   90.00
#
_symmetry.space_group_name_H-M   'P 1'
#
loop_
_entity.id
_entity.type
_entity.pdbx_description
1 polymer ?
#
loop_
_entity_poly.entity_id
_entity_poly.type
_entity_poly.pdbx_seq_one_letter_code
_entity_poly.pdbx_strand_id
1 'polypeptide(L)'
;MPATLDPTKGYTASVEWTSADSFVDVYVYSTPILLGSFPVVDGKVQVTLSADVLAQLAAGSHTLVLVGQSSGGVQAVALSVAAVTTTAALAATGSDAAIPATIGGLLVLLGAAGVLVARRRRSAQA
;
A
#
# COMPACT_ATOMS: atom_id res chain seq x y z
N MET A 1 -6.25 -3.15 19.06
CA MET A 1 -6.20 -3.09 17.58
C MET A 1 -4.75 -3.18 17.17
N PRO A 2 -4.31 -4.23 16.44
CA PRO A 2 -2.94 -4.27 15.93
C PRO A 2 -2.73 -3.15 14.91
N ALA A 3 -1.55 -2.52 14.93
CA ALA A 3 -1.23 -1.46 13.99
C ALA A 3 -0.97 -2.04 12.60
N THR A 4 -1.48 -1.38 11.55
CA THR A 4 -1.13 -1.68 10.16
C THR A 4 0.30 -1.19 9.90
N LEU A 5 1.24 -2.11 9.64
CA LEU A 5 2.65 -1.78 9.44
C LEU A 5 2.97 -1.59 7.95
N ASP A 6 3.47 -0.41 7.59
CA ASP A 6 3.87 -0.05 6.22
C ASP A 6 5.06 -0.92 5.73
N PRO A 7 4.92 -1.71 4.65
CA PRO A 7 5.97 -2.61 4.15
C PRO A 7 7.18 -1.86 3.58
N THR A 8 7.07 -0.55 3.32
CA THR A 8 8.17 0.27 2.81
C THR A 8 9.06 0.85 3.93
N LYS A 9 8.73 0.58 5.20
CA LYS A 9 9.42 1.12 6.37
C LYS A 9 9.78 0.01 7.36
N GLY A 10 10.99 0.08 7.91
CA GLY A 10 11.38 -0.81 9.01
C GLY A 10 10.51 -0.57 10.24
N TYR A 11 10.15 -1.64 10.94
CA TYR A 11 9.40 -1.60 12.20
C TYR A 11 10.14 -2.34 13.30
N THR A 12 10.27 -1.71 14.46
CA THR A 12 10.89 -2.29 15.65
C THR A 12 9.81 -2.57 16.69
N ALA A 13 9.61 -3.83 17.04
CA ALA A 13 8.76 -4.24 18.16
C ALA A 13 9.61 -4.43 19.42
N SER A 14 9.16 -3.86 20.54
CA SER A 14 9.68 -4.22 21.87
C SER A 14 8.71 -5.23 22.51
N VAL A 15 9.18 -6.45 22.73
CA VAL A 15 8.43 -7.51 23.41
C VAL A 15 9.14 -7.81 24.73
N GLU A 16 8.37 -7.91 25.82
CA GLU A 16 8.92 -8.29 27.12
C GLU A 16 9.29 -9.78 27.12
N TRP A 17 10.47 -10.10 27.65
CA TRP A 17 11.00 -11.46 27.71
C TRP A 17 11.39 -11.81 29.14
N THR A 18 10.80 -12.89 29.66
CA THR A 18 10.88 -13.27 31.08
C THR A 18 11.70 -14.55 31.33
N SER A 19 12.32 -15.12 30.30
CA SER A 19 13.13 -16.34 30.41
C SER A 19 14.64 -16.05 30.36
N ALA A 20 15.42 -16.86 31.08
CA ALA A 20 16.87 -16.74 31.21
C ALA A 20 17.62 -17.44 30.06
N ASP A 21 17.11 -17.29 28.84
CA ASP A 21 17.80 -17.75 27.65
C ASP A 21 19.02 -16.86 27.33
N SER A 22 19.60 -17.09 26.16
CA SER A 22 20.15 -15.95 25.42
C SER A 22 19.83 -16.05 23.94
N PHE A 23 19.66 -17.27 23.40
CA PHE A 23 18.97 -17.51 22.13
C PHE A 23 17.48 -17.17 22.27
N VAL A 24 16.91 -16.65 21.20
CA VAL A 24 15.50 -16.78 20.81
C VAL A 24 15.55 -17.03 19.27
N ASP A 25 14.49 -17.34 18.53
CA ASP A 25 14.57 -17.52 17.06
C ASP A 25 13.20 -17.15 16.45
N VAL A 26 13.03 -16.11 15.62
CA VAL A 26 11.67 -15.60 15.25
C VAL A 26 11.29 -15.86 13.76
N TYR A 27 10.16 -16.56 13.44
CA TYR A 27 9.87 -17.12 12.08
C TYR A 27 8.47 -16.84 11.46
N VAL A 28 8.32 -15.98 10.44
CA VAL A 28 6.99 -15.52 9.95
C VAL A 28 6.13 -16.62 9.30
N TYR A 29 4.94 -16.92 9.81
CA TYR A 29 4.01 -17.91 9.24
C TYR A 29 3.00 -17.29 8.28
N SER A 30 3.30 -17.43 6.99
CA SER A 30 2.40 -18.08 6.02
C SER A 30 3.01 -19.45 5.68
N THR A 31 2.91 -19.97 4.45
CA THR A 31 3.64 -21.16 3.96
C THR A 31 5.08 -21.14 4.49
N PRO A 32 5.52 -22.11 5.33
CA PRO A 32 6.61 -21.86 6.26
C PRO A 32 7.95 -21.62 5.56
N ILE A 33 8.39 -20.35 5.57
CA ILE A 33 9.70 -19.93 5.05
C ILE A 33 10.70 -19.98 6.22
N LEU A 34 11.72 -20.82 6.11
CA LEU A 34 12.84 -20.81 7.06
C LEU A 34 13.64 -19.52 6.86
N LEU A 35 13.62 -18.66 7.89
CA LEU A 35 14.33 -17.36 7.84
C LEU A 35 15.80 -17.46 8.23
N GLY A 36 16.21 -18.53 8.90
CA GLY A 36 17.57 -18.77 9.36
C GLY A 36 17.63 -19.39 10.75
N SER A 37 18.75 -19.21 11.43
CA SER A 37 18.94 -19.47 12.85
C SER A 37 19.68 -18.27 13.45
N PHE A 38 19.27 -17.82 14.63
CA PHE A 38 19.56 -16.49 15.15
C PHE A 38 20.23 -16.54 16.57
N PRO A 39 21.08 -15.54 16.96
CA PRO A 39 22.17 -15.75 17.94
C PRO A 39 21.89 -15.43 19.42
N VAL A 40 22.70 -16.04 20.31
CA VAL A 40 22.79 -15.78 21.76
C VAL A 40 23.12 -14.32 22.11
N VAL A 41 22.18 -13.56 22.70
CA VAL A 41 22.50 -12.31 23.44
C VAL A 41 21.43 -11.96 24.50
N ASP A 42 21.79 -12.11 25.79
CA ASP A 42 21.08 -11.54 26.96
C ASP A 42 19.54 -11.74 27.00
N GLY A 43 19.12 -13.01 26.99
CA GLY A 43 17.71 -13.43 26.97
C GLY A 43 16.97 -13.24 25.64
N LYS A 44 17.61 -12.72 24.58
CA LYS A 44 16.88 -12.17 23.43
C LYS A 44 17.49 -12.61 22.10
N VAL A 45 16.64 -12.66 21.08
CA VAL A 45 17.10 -12.61 19.69
C VAL A 45 16.56 -11.42 18.96
N GLN A 46 17.38 -11.01 18.00
CA GLN A 46 17.05 -10.05 16.98
C GLN A 46 16.86 -10.81 15.67
N VAL A 47 15.63 -10.87 15.15
CA VAL A 47 15.38 -11.30 13.78
C VAL A 47 15.22 -10.08 12.89
N THR A 48 16.07 -10.04 11.87
CA THR A 48 16.03 -9.03 10.82
C THR A 48 15.32 -9.62 9.61
N LEU A 49 14.12 -9.14 9.32
CA LEU A 49 13.41 -9.46 8.08
C LEU A 49 13.94 -8.55 6.96
N SER A 50 14.55 -9.12 5.92
CA SER A 50 14.99 -8.34 4.76
C SER A 50 13.81 -7.90 3.89
N ALA A 51 14.03 -6.90 3.03
CA ALA A 51 13.03 -6.47 2.06
C ALA A 51 12.59 -7.63 1.14
N ASP A 52 13.52 -8.50 0.75
CA ASP A 52 13.21 -9.67 -0.11
C ASP A 52 12.36 -10.73 0.61
N VAL A 53 12.53 -10.90 1.92
CA VAL A 53 11.66 -11.76 2.75
C VAL A 53 10.27 -11.13 2.89
N LEU A 54 10.21 -9.82 3.17
CA LEU A 54 8.94 -9.10 3.27
C LEU A 54 8.18 -9.05 1.93
N ALA A 55 8.87 -9.01 0.80
CA ALA A 55 8.25 -9.06 -0.53
C ALA A 55 7.68 -10.45 -0.90
N GLN A 56 8.22 -11.54 -0.31
CA GLN A 56 7.65 -12.89 -0.45
C GLN A 56 6.42 -13.11 0.45
N LEU A 57 6.29 -12.33 1.51
CA LEU A 57 5.13 -12.35 2.39
C LEU A 57 3.99 -11.51 1.79
N ALA A 58 2.89 -12.17 1.44
CA ALA A 58 1.69 -11.48 0.99
C ALA A 58 1.19 -10.47 2.06
N ALA A 59 0.54 -9.39 1.62
CA ALA A 59 -0.06 -8.44 2.54
C ALA A 59 -1.12 -9.12 3.43
N GLY A 60 -1.05 -8.94 4.74
CA GLY A 60 -1.92 -9.59 5.71
C GLY A 60 -1.26 -9.84 7.06
N SER A 61 -1.94 -10.60 7.91
CA SER A 61 -1.43 -11.05 9.20
C SER A 61 -0.69 -12.39 9.08
N HIS A 62 0.44 -12.49 9.78
CA HIS A 62 1.31 -13.66 9.81
C HIS A 62 1.77 -13.91 11.25
N THR A 63 2.28 -15.12 11.55
CA THR A 63 2.68 -15.49 12.93
C THR A 63 4.15 -15.90 13.01
N LEU A 64 4.99 -15.10 13.64
CA LEU A 64 6.43 -15.30 13.77
C LEU A 64 6.72 -16.40 14.84
N VAL A 65 6.74 -17.70 14.48
CA VAL A 65 6.78 -18.86 15.39
C VAL A 65 8.19 -19.38 15.65
N LEU A 66 8.62 -19.23 16.89
CA LEU A 66 9.93 -19.57 17.40
C LEU A 66 10.08 -21.04 17.75
N VAL A 67 11.24 -21.64 17.49
CA VAL A 67 11.54 -23.04 17.88
C VAL A 67 13.01 -23.16 18.33
N GLY A 68 13.23 -23.38 19.62
CA GLY A 68 14.58 -23.56 20.19
C GLY A 68 15.18 -24.91 19.81
N GLN A 69 16.36 -24.91 19.15
CA GLN A 69 16.96 -26.12 18.57
C GLN A 69 17.22 -27.27 19.55
N SER A 70 17.60 -26.97 20.81
CA SER A 70 17.91 -28.00 21.82
C SER A 70 16.73 -28.33 22.74
N SER A 71 15.85 -27.36 23.00
CA SER A 71 14.72 -27.52 23.94
C SER A 71 13.42 -27.95 23.27
N GLY A 72 13.29 -27.73 21.96
CA GLY A 72 12.01 -27.84 21.25
C GLY A 72 10.97 -26.80 21.70
N GLY A 73 11.36 -25.82 22.52
CA GLY A 73 10.46 -24.80 23.06
C GLY A 73 9.90 -23.93 21.95
N VAL A 74 8.57 -23.79 21.90
CA VAL A 74 7.87 -23.03 20.85
C VAL A 74 7.29 -21.74 21.43
N GLN A 75 7.46 -20.63 20.71
CA GLN A 75 6.74 -19.38 20.97
C GLN A 75 6.17 -18.81 19.66
N ALA A 76 5.32 -17.80 19.72
CA ALA A 76 4.67 -17.23 18.54
C ALA A 76 4.39 -15.73 18.71
N VAL A 77 4.80 -14.91 17.74
CA VAL A 77 4.65 -13.45 17.75
C VAL A 77 3.85 -12.99 16.53
N ALA A 78 2.66 -12.43 16.72
CA ALA A 78 1.86 -11.94 15.59
C ALA A 78 2.49 -10.69 14.95
N LEU A 79 2.44 -10.60 13.62
CA LEU A 79 2.79 -9.39 12.85
C LEU A 79 1.84 -9.19 11.67
N SER A 80 1.84 -7.97 11.14
CA SER A 80 1.06 -7.60 9.97
C SER A 80 1.99 -6.97 8.92
N VAL A 81 1.97 -7.48 7.69
CA VAL A 81 2.61 -6.85 6.53
C VAL A 81 1.52 -6.08 5.78
N ALA A 82 1.58 -4.75 5.70
CA ALA A 82 0.57 -4.03 4.91
C ALA A 82 0.85 -4.15 3.40
N ALA A 83 -0.15 -3.80 2.59
CA ALA A 83 -0.02 -3.85 1.15
C ALA A 83 0.94 -2.76 0.65
N VAL A 84 1.86 -3.13 -0.24
CA VAL A 84 2.63 -2.16 -1.02
C VAL A 84 1.66 -1.52 -2.03
N THR A 85 1.02 -0.43 -1.65
CA THR A 85 0.32 0.41 -2.62
C THR A 85 1.37 1.15 -3.45
N THR A 86 1.80 0.53 -4.55
CA THR A 86 2.46 1.27 -5.63
C THR A 86 1.43 2.19 -6.28
N THR A 87 1.11 3.29 -5.61
CA THR A 87 0.53 4.47 -6.23
C THR A 87 1.61 5.09 -7.11
N ALA A 88 1.94 4.39 -8.19
CA ALA A 88 2.64 4.99 -9.31
C ALA A 88 1.77 6.17 -9.71
N ALA A 89 2.25 7.38 -9.42
CA ALA A 89 1.64 8.58 -9.92
C ALA A 89 1.71 8.47 -11.45
N LEU A 90 0.59 8.11 -12.07
CA LEU A 90 0.42 8.16 -13.51
C LEU A 90 0.89 9.56 -13.92
N ALA A 91 1.92 9.63 -14.77
CA ALA A 91 2.40 10.91 -15.25
C ALA A 91 1.19 11.63 -15.87
N ALA A 92 0.86 12.81 -15.34
CA ALA A 92 -0.24 13.63 -15.80
C ALA A 92 0.07 14.22 -17.19
N THR A 93 0.11 13.33 -18.18
CA THR A 93 0.25 13.59 -19.61
C THR A 93 -1.12 13.53 -20.29
N GLY A 94 -2.19 13.72 -19.52
CA GLY A 94 -3.44 14.26 -20.04
C GLY A 94 -3.17 15.70 -20.42
N SER A 95 -3.04 15.97 -21.71
CA SER A 95 -2.75 17.28 -22.28
C SER A 95 -3.60 18.38 -21.63
N ASP A 96 -2.95 19.40 -21.07
CA ASP A 96 -3.59 20.69 -20.83
C ASP A 96 -3.75 21.42 -22.17
N ALA A 97 -4.50 20.79 -23.07
CA ALA A 97 -5.18 21.46 -24.14
C ALA A 97 -6.34 22.23 -23.50
N ALA A 98 -5.98 23.31 -22.81
CA ALA A 98 -6.87 24.37 -22.38
C ALA A 98 -7.43 25.08 -23.62
N ILE A 99 -8.25 24.35 -24.40
CA ILE A 99 -9.07 24.90 -25.46
C ILE A 99 -9.99 25.90 -24.77
N PRO A 100 -9.90 27.21 -25.07
CA PRO A 100 -10.72 28.19 -24.38
C PRO A 100 -12.19 27.93 -24.73
N ALA A 101 -12.95 27.40 -23.77
CA ALA A 101 -14.38 27.14 -23.90
C ALA A 101 -15.19 28.42 -24.24
N THR A 102 -14.56 29.59 -24.05
CA THR A 102 -15.03 30.91 -24.46
C THR A 102 -15.29 31.03 -25.97
N ILE A 103 -14.52 30.37 -26.84
CA ILE A 103 -14.72 30.43 -28.31
C ILE A 103 -15.94 29.58 -28.73
N GLY A 104 -16.10 28.39 -28.14
CA GLY A 104 -17.23 27.50 -28.43
C GLY A 104 -18.58 28.10 -28.04
N GLY A 105 -18.66 28.72 -26.85
CA GLY A 105 -19.89 29.36 -26.36
C GLY A 105 -20.37 30.50 -27.25
N LEU A 106 -19.45 31.31 -27.80
CA LEU A 106 -19.79 32.43 -28.67
C LEU A 106 -20.40 31.96 -30.00
N LEU A 107 -19.86 30.90 -30.60
CA LEU A 107 -20.39 30.34 -31.85
C LEU A 107 -21.79 29.74 -31.68
N VAL A 108 -22.06 29.07 -30.55
CA VAL A 108 -23.40 28.54 -30.24
C VAL A 108 -24.42 29.67 -30.04
N LEU A 109 -24.05 30.75 -29.33
CA LEU A 109 -24.92 31.91 -29.12
C LEU A 109 -25.22 32.65 -30.44
N LEU A 110 -24.21 32.86 -31.29
CA LEU A 110 -24.40 33.48 -32.61
C LEU A 110 -25.27 32.61 -33.54
N GLY A 111 -25.08 31.28 -33.51
CA GLY A 111 -25.93 30.34 -34.24
C GLY A 111 -27.39 30.38 -33.79
N ALA A 112 -27.63 30.35 -32.48
CA ALA A 112 -28.99 30.43 -31.92
C ALA A 112 -29.69 31.76 -32.26
N ALA A 113 -28.99 32.88 -32.16
CA ALA A 113 -29.51 34.19 -32.55
C ALA A 113 -29.85 34.26 -34.05
N GLY A 114 -28.97 33.75 -34.92
CA GLY A 114 -29.20 33.69 -36.36
C GLY A 114 -30.43 32.87 -36.74
N VAL A 115 -30.59 31.68 -36.14
CA VAL A 115 -31.76 30.80 -36.35
C VAL A 115 -33.07 31.46 -35.89
N LEU A 116 -33.07 32.15 -34.74
CA LEU A 116 -34.26 32.85 -34.23
C LEU A 116 -34.68 34.03 -35.13
N VAL A 117 -33.71 34.83 -35.62
CA VAL A 117 -33.99 35.95 -36.54
C VAL A 117 -34.50 35.43 -37.89
N ALA A 118 -33.89 34.38 -38.44
CA ALA A 118 -34.34 33.76 -39.68
C ALA A 118 -35.76 33.20 -39.58
N ARG A 119 -36.11 32.59 -38.44
CA ARG A 119 -37.45 32.03 -38.19
C ARG A 119 -38.52 33.13 -38.10
N ARG A 120 -38.23 34.24 -37.40
CA ARG A 120 -39.14 35.41 -37.31
C ARG A 120 -39.42 36.06 -38.67
N ARG A 121 -38.43 36.14 -39.56
CA ARG A 121 -38.62 36.74 -40.91
C ARG A 121 -39.53 35.90 -41.80
N ARG A 122 -39.47 34.56 -41.72
CA ARG A 122 -40.38 33.68 -42.49
C ARG A 122 -41.83 33.76 -42.02
N SER A 123 -42.05 33.99 -40.72
CA SER A 123 -43.40 34.19 -40.15
C SER A 123 -44.04 35.54 -40.48
N ALA A 124 -43.31 36.45 -41.15
CA ALA A 124 -43.80 37.78 -41.55
C ALA A 124 -43.93 37.94 -43.08
N GLN A 125 -43.77 36.85 -43.85
CA GLN A 125 -43.98 36.79 -45.31
C GLN A 125 -44.93 35.65 -45.71
N ALA A 126 -45.86 35.30 -44.83
CA ALA A 126 -46.94 34.34 -45.04
C ALA A 126 -48.28 35.03 -44.77
#